data_AF-A0A431N954-F1
#
_entry.id   AF-A0A431N954-F1
#
_cell.length_a   1.000
_cell.length_b   1.000
_cell.length_c   1.000
_cell.angle_alpha   90.00
_cell.angle_beta   90.00
_cell.angle_gamma   90.00
#
_symmetry.space_group_name_H-M   'P 1'
#
loop_
_entity.id
_entity.type
_entity.pdbx_description
1 polymer ?
#
loop_
_entity_poly.entity_id
_entity_poly.type
_entity_poly.pdbx_seq_one_letter_code
_entity_poly.pdbx_strand_id
1 'polypeptide(L)'
;MTVAAMAAAALACGIGPATAQKSQGIVTGEEFEAKAAQRRRRTMAPLNLPDFGPGDRGASSAPMFVLKSVAFSGNHVVRREDIVNLSARYIGKSVSPRDLADLSAAITGLYREKGFALSRAFVPPQDIEDGRLHIRIVEGSIEETRIDGLGEDWSLARDILADARRERPTRLATLERAMLLLADLPGIHIKDAALSEIGNGSGRFRLVVKAEFIRAGAHLEFDNRGSRDIGPWQNFSSAWFNSVFTRGDTLILNGSTIPNSPRQLTYVGAIYDRPLGSTGFRGGFRASYSQGWPDGWQGIVDTRTHLQDYAAYLSYAALRTREASLRLTTTLGVRNADESDNTGPSYTDHVRTLSVSAEAQVNDQMRGSNYLTVTARHGLSALGNSARDDASSRPDAPGDFSKLSFVASRYQGIAGPFSLLIAGAGQVSSGPLLKSESFFF
;
A
#
# COMPACT_ATOMS: atom_id res chain seq x y z
N MET A 1 8.49 -3.34 26.29
CA MET A 1 8.74 -4.70 26.82
C MET A 1 7.54 -5.52 26.40
N THR A 2 7.60 -6.51 25.52
CA THR A 2 8.61 -7.51 25.16
C THR A 2 8.12 -8.14 23.86
N VAL A 3 8.88 -8.05 22.75
CA VAL A 3 9.12 -9.10 21.73
C VAL A 3 10.29 -8.57 20.88
N ALA A 4 11.51 -8.73 21.40
CA ALA A 4 12.75 -8.44 20.70
C ALA A 4 13.80 -9.42 21.23
N ALA A 5 13.72 -10.68 20.81
CA ALA A 5 14.76 -11.67 21.04
C ALA A 5 14.42 -12.93 20.24
N MET A 6 15.06 -13.11 19.09
CA MET A 6 15.75 -14.35 18.72
C MET A 6 16.30 -14.22 17.30
N ALA A 7 17.54 -13.75 17.22
CA ALA A 7 18.42 -13.97 16.09
C ALA A 7 19.77 -14.38 16.70
N ALA A 8 20.15 -15.65 16.53
CA ALA A 8 21.55 -16.07 16.63
C ALA A 8 21.75 -17.49 16.08
N ALA A 9 22.74 -17.59 15.18
CA ALA A 9 23.55 -18.76 14.81
C ALA A 9 22.88 -19.85 13.95
N ALA A 10 23.52 -20.45 12.93
CA ALA A 10 24.94 -20.49 12.57
C ALA A 10 25.09 -20.66 11.04
N LEU A 11 26.10 -19.98 10.47
CA LEU A 11 26.65 -20.24 9.14
C LEU A 11 27.53 -21.50 9.17
N ALA A 12 27.31 -22.44 8.26
CA ALA A 12 28.38 -23.30 7.74
C ALA A 12 27.98 -23.99 6.42
N CYS A 13 28.81 -23.72 5.40
CA CYS A 13 29.20 -24.56 4.26
C CYS A 13 28.21 -24.94 3.14
N GLY A 14 28.68 -24.70 1.91
CA GLY A 14 28.32 -25.49 0.73
C GLY A 14 28.07 -24.69 -0.56
N ILE A 15 29.04 -23.90 -1.05
CA ILE A 15 28.91 -23.23 -2.36
C ILE A 15 29.20 -24.27 -3.45
N GLY A 16 28.16 -24.66 -4.19
CA GLY A 16 28.28 -25.25 -5.53
C GLY A 16 27.72 -24.25 -6.55
N PRO A 17 28.35 -24.07 -7.72
CA PRO A 17 27.83 -23.17 -8.74
C PRO A 17 26.71 -23.90 -9.50
N ALA A 18 25.48 -23.43 -9.37
CA ALA A 18 24.37 -23.81 -10.24
C ALA A 18 23.91 -22.56 -10.98
N THR A 19 24.46 -22.40 -12.19
CA THR A 19 24.22 -21.29 -13.10
C THR A 19 22.92 -21.45 -13.87
N ALA A 20 22.29 -20.31 -14.15
CA ALA A 20 21.43 -20.03 -15.30
C ALA A 20 20.07 -20.76 -15.38
N GLN A 21 19.19 -20.47 -14.43
CA GLN A 21 17.77 -20.30 -14.76
C GLN A 21 17.25 -19.12 -13.94
N LYS A 22 17.26 -17.91 -14.53
CA LYS A 22 16.55 -16.75 -13.97
C LYS A 22 15.04 -17.03 -14.05
N SER A 23 14.57 -17.98 -13.25
CA SER A 23 13.15 -18.10 -12.95
C SER A 23 12.78 -16.84 -12.16
N GLN A 24 11.57 -16.33 -12.40
CA GLN A 24 11.00 -15.14 -11.74
C GLN A 24 10.75 -15.32 -10.22
N GLY A 25 11.53 -16.18 -9.56
CA GLY A 25 11.48 -16.50 -8.13
C GLY A 25 12.76 -16.17 -7.36
N ILE A 26 13.80 -15.61 -8.00
CA ILE A 26 14.95 -15.08 -7.26
C ILE A 26 14.52 -13.75 -6.63
N VAL A 27 14.42 -13.72 -5.30
CA VAL A 27 14.30 -12.47 -4.55
C VAL A 27 15.66 -11.78 -4.60
N THR A 28 15.91 -11.00 -5.66
CA THR A 28 17.19 -10.31 -5.84
C THR A 28 17.32 -9.12 -4.88
N GLY A 29 18.56 -8.68 -4.65
CA GLY A 29 18.82 -7.37 -4.03
C GLY A 29 18.05 -6.23 -4.71
N GLU A 30 17.81 -6.33 -6.02
CA GLU A 30 17.02 -5.39 -6.82
C GLU A 30 15.53 -5.43 -6.49
N GLU A 31 14.92 -6.59 -6.19
CA GLU A 31 13.53 -6.61 -5.69
C GLU A 31 13.40 -5.85 -4.36
N PHE A 32 14.41 -5.97 -3.49
CA PHE A 32 14.45 -5.23 -2.23
C PHE A 32 14.66 -3.72 -2.45
N GLU A 33 15.55 -3.33 -3.36
CA GLU A 33 15.82 -1.93 -3.70
C GLU A 33 14.67 -1.29 -4.50
N ALA A 34 14.07 -1.99 -5.45
CA ALA A 34 12.92 -1.52 -6.24
C ALA A 34 11.69 -1.30 -5.35
N LYS A 35 11.43 -2.20 -4.41
CA LYS A 35 10.37 -2.02 -3.40
C LYS A 35 10.70 -0.87 -2.43
N ALA A 36 11.97 -0.69 -2.06
CA ALA A 36 12.43 0.47 -1.29
C ALA A 36 12.37 1.81 -2.08
N ALA A 37 12.47 1.77 -3.41
CA ALA A 37 12.35 2.95 -4.28
C ALA A 37 10.89 3.31 -4.59
N GLN A 38 10.01 2.32 -4.77
CA GLN A 38 8.56 2.50 -4.93
C GLN A 38 7.95 3.23 -3.71
N ARG A 39 8.54 3.04 -2.53
CA ARG A 39 8.23 3.76 -1.28
C ARG A 39 8.47 5.28 -1.34
N ARG A 40 9.48 5.77 -2.07
CA ARG A 40 9.77 7.22 -2.14
C ARG A 40 8.73 7.99 -2.97
N ARG A 41 8.02 7.33 -3.89
CA ARG A 41 7.16 7.99 -4.88
C ARG A 41 5.74 8.32 -4.42
N ARG A 42 5.26 7.84 -3.26
CA ARG A 42 3.83 7.98 -2.88
C ARG A 42 3.57 8.42 -1.43
N THR A 43 4.38 9.32 -0.89
CA THR A 43 3.97 10.00 0.36
C THR A 43 3.16 11.22 -0.01
N MET A 44 1.83 11.12 0.06
CA MET A 44 0.94 12.27 -0.06
C MET A 44 1.23 13.24 1.10
N ALA A 45 1.32 14.54 0.80
CA ALA A 45 1.43 15.58 1.80
C ALA A 45 0.27 15.48 2.80
N PRO A 46 0.47 15.89 4.07
CA PRO A 46 -0.62 15.91 5.03
C PRO A 46 -1.76 16.77 4.51
N LEU A 47 -3.00 16.34 4.78
CA LEU A 47 -4.12 17.25 4.57
C LEU A 47 -3.97 18.41 5.57
N ASN A 48 -4.03 19.65 5.08
CA ASN A 48 -4.06 20.81 5.95
C ASN A 48 -5.43 20.87 6.63
N LEU A 49 -5.47 20.41 7.88
CA LEU A 49 -6.67 20.45 8.70
C LEU A 49 -6.88 21.87 9.25
N PRO A 50 -8.14 22.30 9.45
CA PRO A 50 -8.42 23.57 10.09
C PRO A 50 -7.81 23.63 11.50
N ASP A 51 -7.11 24.73 11.79
CA ASP A 51 -6.62 24.98 13.13
C ASP A 51 -7.69 25.66 13.99
N PHE A 52 -8.35 24.87 14.83
CA PHE A 52 -9.25 25.35 15.88
C PHE A 52 -8.51 25.55 17.21
N GLY A 53 -7.21 25.91 17.16
CA GLY A 53 -6.37 26.14 18.32
C GLY A 53 -6.99 27.07 19.36
N PRO A 54 -6.37 27.18 20.56
CA PRO A 54 -6.94 27.96 21.66
C PRO A 54 -7.28 29.36 21.18
N GLY A 55 -8.57 29.71 21.26
CA GLY A 55 -9.08 31.00 20.86
C GLY A 55 -8.30 32.12 21.55
N ASP A 56 -7.94 33.13 20.76
CA ASP A 56 -7.22 34.35 21.12
C ASP A 56 -6.19 34.22 22.27
N ARG A 57 -4.92 33.99 21.90
CA ARG A 57 -3.79 34.00 22.85
C ARG A 57 -3.60 35.36 23.57
N GLY A 58 -4.32 36.41 23.16
CA GLY A 58 -4.40 37.70 23.83
C GLY A 58 -5.52 37.81 24.86
N ALA A 59 -6.28 36.74 25.12
CA ALA A 59 -7.38 36.74 26.07
C ALA A 59 -6.92 37.14 27.49
N SER A 60 -7.64 38.08 28.10
CA SER A 60 -7.35 38.56 29.46
C SER A 60 -7.34 37.42 30.46
N SER A 61 -6.38 37.46 31.39
CA SER A 61 -6.32 36.55 32.55
C SER A 61 -7.02 37.14 33.77
N ALA A 62 -7.67 38.31 33.64
CA ALA A 62 -8.44 38.90 34.71
C ALA A 62 -9.68 38.04 35.02
N PRO A 63 -9.96 37.75 36.30
CA PRO A 63 -11.13 36.96 36.68
C PRO A 63 -12.43 37.72 36.35
N MET A 64 -13.39 37.05 35.71
CA MET A 64 -14.68 37.65 35.34
C MET A 64 -15.82 37.26 36.30
N PHE A 65 -15.98 35.96 36.57
CA PHE A 65 -17.09 35.44 37.37
C PHE A 65 -16.74 34.06 37.97
N VAL A 66 -17.52 33.63 38.97
CA VAL A 66 -17.39 32.29 39.55
C VAL A 66 -18.23 31.29 38.77
N LEU A 67 -17.58 30.27 38.20
CA LEU A 67 -18.25 29.23 37.41
C LEU A 67 -18.96 28.22 38.31
N LYS A 68 -20.29 28.15 38.28
CA LYS A 68 -21.08 27.20 39.09
C LYS A 68 -21.43 25.92 38.34
N SER A 69 -21.78 26.03 37.06
CA SER A 69 -22.14 24.87 36.24
C SER A 69 -21.85 25.10 34.77
N VAL A 70 -21.59 24.03 34.03
CA VAL A 70 -21.38 24.06 32.58
C VAL A 70 -22.42 23.20 31.88
N ALA A 71 -23.15 23.79 30.94
CA ALA A 71 -24.07 23.11 30.05
C ALA A 71 -23.42 22.90 28.69
N PHE A 72 -23.40 21.65 28.22
CA PHE A 72 -22.90 21.29 26.89
C PHE A 72 -24.06 21.01 25.92
N SER A 73 -23.93 21.50 24.69
CA SER A 73 -24.80 21.15 23.54
C SER A 73 -23.98 20.63 22.36
N GLY A 74 -24.60 19.79 21.53
CA GLY A 74 -24.03 19.31 20.28
C GLY A 74 -23.08 18.11 20.39
N ASN A 75 -22.88 17.55 21.59
CA ASN A 75 -22.10 16.33 21.78
C ASN A 75 -22.93 15.06 21.55
N HIS A 76 -22.77 14.42 20.39
CA HIS A 76 -23.43 13.16 20.06
C HIS A 76 -22.45 11.98 20.03
N VAL A 77 -21.23 12.18 19.51
CA VAL A 77 -20.25 11.08 19.36
C VAL A 77 -19.31 10.92 20.54
N VAL A 78 -19.07 11.98 21.31
CA VAL A 78 -18.26 11.93 22.54
C VAL A 78 -19.18 11.90 23.75
N ARG A 79 -18.97 10.92 24.63
CA ARG A 79 -19.76 10.75 25.85
C ARG A 79 -19.67 12.00 26.72
N ARG A 80 -20.81 12.38 27.28
CA ARG A 80 -20.92 13.59 28.12
C ARG A 80 -20.01 13.56 29.33
N GLU A 81 -19.81 12.38 29.95
CA GLU A 81 -18.93 12.20 31.10
C GLU A 81 -17.48 12.59 30.81
N ASP A 82 -16.96 12.19 29.64
CA ASP A 82 -15.60 12.51 29.22
C ASP A 82 -15.40 14.04 29.11
N ILE A 83 -16.45 14.76 28.67
CA ILE A 83 -16.44 16.23 28.52
C ILE A 83 -16.61 16.93 29.87
N VAL A 84 -17.50 16.44 30.74
CA VAL A 84 -17.74 17.01 32.08
C VAL A 84 -16.49 16.91 32.96
N ASN A 85 -15.73 15.82 32.84
CA ASN A 85 -14.47 15.66 33.58
C ASN A 85 -13.45 16.77 33.26
N LEU A 86 -13.45 17.31 32.04
CA LEU A 86 -12.57 18.42 31.65
C LEU A 86 -12.98 19.74 32.32
N SER A 87 -14.28 19.96 32.60
CA SER A 87 -14.76 21.18 33.23
C SER A 87 -14.70 21.16 34.76
N ALA A 88 -14.60 19.97 35.38
CA ALA A 88 -14.60 19.80 36.83
C ALA A 88 -13.55 20.68 37.55
N ARG A 89 -12.38 20.89 36.95
CA ARG A 89 -11.30 21.71 37.53
C ARG A 89 -11.61 23.21 37.61
N TYR A 90 -12.63 23.68 36.89
CA TYR A 90 -13.05 25.08 36.82
C TYR A 90 -14.29 25.38 37.65
N ILE A 91 -15.09 24.36 38.02
CA ILE A 91 -16.29 24.54 38.84
C ILE A 91 -15.92 25.05 40.24
N GLY A 92 -16.66 26.06 40.71
CA GLY A 92 -16.45 26.72 41.99
C GLY A 92 -15.31 27.75 42.01
N LYS A 93 -14.66 28.01 40.87
CA LYS A 93 -13.53 28.96 40.77
C LYS A 93 -13.90 30.21 39.99
N SER A 94 -13.19 31.30 40.25
CA SER A 94 -13.23 32.50 39.42
C SER A 94 -12.51 32.22 38.11
N VAL A 95 -13.20 32.36 36.98
CA VAL A 95 -12.68 32.04 35.64
C VAL A 95 -12.49 33.32 34.82
N SER A 96 -11.46 33.32 33.98
CA SER A 96 -11.12 34.38 33.02
C SER A 96 -11.50 33.98 31.58
N PRO A 97 -11.53 34.91 30.62
CA PRO A 97 -11.68 34.58 29.20
C PRO A 97 -10.68 33.53 28.73
N ARG A 98 -9.44 33.60 29.24
CA ARG A 98 -8.39 32.63 28.95
C ARG A 98 -8.75 31.23 29.44
N ASP A 99 -9.30 31.09 30.65
CA ASP A 99 -9.73 29.80 31.19
C ASP A 99 -10.83 29.16 30.33
N LEU A 100 -11.75 29.96 29.81
CA LEU A 100 -12.82 29.51 28.92
C LEU A 100 -12.27 29.06 27.55
N ALA A 101 -11.28 29.79 27.02
CA ALA A 101 -10.58 29.40 25.81
C ALA A 101 -9.81 28.08 26.01
N ASP A 102 -9.12 27.91 27.13
CA ASP A 102 -8.39 26.69 27.48
C ASP A 102 -9.33 25.49 27.65
N LEU A 103 -10.49 25.69 28.28
CA LEU A 103 -11.52 24.65 28.41
C LEU A 103 -12.07 24.24 27.03
N SER A 104 -12.39 25.21 26.17
CA SER A 104 -12.88 24.95 24.81
C SER A 104 -11.82 24.24 23.95
N ALA A 105 -10.55 24.64 24.09
CA ALA A 105 -9.42 23.99 23.44
C ALA A 105 -9.22 22.55 23.93
N ALA A 106 -9.36 22.30 25.24
CA ALA A 106 -9.27 20.95 25.81
C ALA A 106 -10.37 20.03 25.28
N ILE A 107 -11.62 20.52 25.19
CA ILE A 107 -12.74 19.75 24.62
C ILE A 107 -12.50 19.49 23.12
N THR A 108 -12.02 20.49 22.38
CA THR A 108 -11.64 20.33 20.96
C THR A 108 -10.51 19.31 20.80
N GLY A 109 -9.51 19.33 21.70
CA GLY A 109 -8.44 18.34 21.78
C GLY A 109 -8.96 16.92 21.99
N LEU A 110 -9.90 16.73 22.92
CA LEU A 110 -10.55 15.44 23.15
C LEU A 110 -11.24 14.89 21.89
N TYR A 111 -11.93 15.75 21.13
CA TYR A 111 -12.53 15.36 19.85
C TYR A 111 -11.48 14.97 18.81
N ARG A 112 -10.37 15.72 18.72
CA ARG A 112 -9.23 15.41 17.84
C ARG A 112 -8.58 14.08 18.19
N GLU A 113 -8.34 13.79 19.46
CA GLU A 113 -7.79 12.52 19.96
C GLU A 113 -8.71 11.33 19.61
N LYS A 114 -10.02 11.54 19.64
CA LYS A 114 -11.01 10.54 19.21
C LYS A 114 -11.19 10.45 17.69
N GLY A 115 -10.40 11.19 16.91
CA GLY A 115 -10.36 11.12 15.45
C GLY A 115 -11.32 12.07 14.73
N PHE A 116 -11.97 13.01 15.43
CA PHE A 116 -12.90 13.98 14.85
C PHE A 116 -12.25 15.34 14.63
N ALA A 117 -11.27 15.40 13.73
CA ALA A 117 -10.43 16.57 13.53
C ALA A 117 -11.15 17.83 13.04
N LEU A 118 -12.32 17.68 12.42
CA LEU A 118 -13.16 18.79 11.93
C LEU A 118 -14.11 19.35 12.99
N SER A 119 -14.14 18.75 14.19
CA SER A 119 -15.01 19.17 15.27
C SER A 119 -14.34 20.20 16.16
N ARG A 120 -15.12 21.12 16.73
CA ARG A 120 -14.65 22.14 17.67
C ARG A 120 -15.67 22.45 18.74
N ALA A 121 -15.17 22.89 19.88
CA ALA A 121 -15.98 23.48 20.95
C ALA A 121 -15.70 24.99 21.03
N PHE A 122 -16.74 25.77 21.30
CA PHE A 122 -16.59 27.20 21.56
C PHE A 122 -17.66 27.69 22.55
N VAL A 123 -17.39 28.85 23.14
CA VAL A 123 -18.34 29.58 23.97
C VAL A 123 -19.09 30.57 23.08
N PRO A 124 -20.39 30.39 22.79
CA PRO A 124 -21.15 31.37 22.06
C PRO A 124 -21.34 32.66 22.89
N PRO A 125 -21.56 33.82 22.24
CA PRO A 125 -21.99 35.03 22.94
C PRO A 125 -23.25 34.74 23.77
N GLN A 126 -23.18 34.99 25.07
CA GLN A 126 -24.24 34.73 26.03
C GLN A 126 -24.06 35.62 27.26
N ASP A 127 -25.17 35.95 27.90
CA ASP A 127 -25.15 36.59 29.22
C ASP A 127 -24.97 35.51 30.29
N ILE A 128 -23.91 35.66 31.09
CA ILE A 128 -23.57 34.67 32.13
C ILE A 128 -24.27 35.08 33.42
N GLU A 129 -25.53 34.68 33.54
CA GLU A 129 -26.32 34.82 34.75
C GLU A 129 -26.11 33.61 35.69
N ASP A 130 -26.01 33.87 36.99
CA ASP A 130 -25.80 32.88 38.05
C ASP A 130 -24.54 32.00 37.94
N GLY A 131 -23.58 32.36 37.08
CA GLY A 131 -22.36 31.56 36.87
C GLY A 131 -22.60 30.28 36.06
N ARG A 132 -23.64 30.25 35.22
CA ARG A 132 -23.93 29.13 34.31
C ARG A 132 -23.33 29.39 32.94
N LEU A 133 -22.40 28.54 32.50
CA LEU A 133 -21.75 28.64 31.20
C LEU A 133 -22.35 27.65 30.21
N HIS A 134 -22.68 28.10 29.00
CA HIS A 134 -23.00 27.24 27.88
C HIS A 134 -21.79 27.06 26.96
N ILE A 135 -21.40 25.82 26.70
CA ILE A 135 -20.39 25.46 25.69
C ILE A 135 -21.09 24.71 24.55
N ARG A 136 -20.93 25.23 23.34
CA ARG A 136 -21.47 24.62 22.13
C ARG A 136 -20.38 23.83 21.42
N ILE A 137 -20.68 22.58 21.13
CA ILE A 137 -19.82 21.69 20.35
C ILE A 137 -20.42 21.56 18.96
N VAL A 138 -19.59 21.81 17.95
CA VAL A 138 -19.94 21.64 16.54
C VAL A 138 -19.15 20.46 16.02
N GLU A 139 -19.86 19.36 15.79
CA GLU A 139 -19.31 18.14 15.24
C GLU A 139 -19.18 18.28 13.72
N GLY A 140 -17.95 18.33 13.22
CA GLY A 140 -17.67 18.69 11.84
C GLY A 140 -17.84 17.52 10.86
N SER A 141 -18.32 17.81 9.65
CA SER A 141 -18.47 16.82 8.57
C SER A 141 -18.14 17.38 7.20
N ILE A 142 -17.67 16.52 6.29
CA ILE A 142 -17.52 16.84 4.88
C ILE A 142 -18.91 16.83 4.22
N GLU A 143 -19.39 17.99 3.80
CA GLU A 143 -20.67 18.15 3.12
C GLU A 143 -20.51 18.00 1.61
N GLU A 144 -19.43 18.56 1.06
CA GLU A 144 -19.16 18.63 -0.37
C GLU A 144 -17.75 18.17 -0.69
N THR A 145 -17.59 17.46 -1.81
CA THR A 145 -16.30 17.07 -2.37
C THR A 145 -16.24 17.49 -3.82
N ARG A 146 -15.15 18.16 -4.20
CA ARG A 146 -14.88 18.58 -5.58
C ARG A 146 -13.49 18.11 -5.97
N ILE A 147 -13.36 17.59 -7.18
CA ILE A 147 -12.08 17.21 -7.77
C ILE A 147 -11.86 18.08 -8.99
N ASP A 148 -10.86 18.95 -8.93
CA ASP A 148 -10.44 19.79 -10.04
C ASP A 148 -9.35 19.10 -10.85
N GLY A 149 -9.39 19.24 -12.18
CA GLY A 149 -8.39 18.67 -13.10
C GLY A 149 -8.70 17.25 -13.61
N LEU A 150 -9.80 16.64 -13.15
CA LEU A 150 -10.38 15.43 -13.72
C LEU A 150 -11.71 15.73 -14.42
N GLY A 151 -12.02 14.98 -15.48
CA GLY A 151 -13.29 15.10 -16.22
C GLY A 151 -14.49 14.58 -15.44
N GLU A 152 -15.70 14.93 -15.89
CA GLU A 152 -16.96 14.49 -15.26
C GLU A 152 -17.15 12.97 -15.30
N ASP A 153 -16.52 12.28 -16.24
CA ASP A 153 -16.57 10.82 -16.38
C ASP A 153 -15.79 10.05 -15.31
N TRP A 154 -15.05 10.73 -14.43
CA TRP A 154 -14.39 10.15 -13.26
C TRP A 154 -15.34 9.93 -12.07
N SER A 155 -16.46 9.22 -12.30
CA SER A 155 -17.43 8.88 -11.25
C SER A 155 -16.79 8.12 -10.08
N LEU A 156 -15.94 7.14 -10.38
CA LEU A 156 -15.22 6.36 -9.37
C LEU A 156 -14.41 7.24 -8.40
N ALA A 157 -13.72 8.27 -8.90
CA ALA A 157 -12.93 9.18 -8.06
C ALA A 157 -13.83 9.92 -7.06
N ARG A 158 -15.04 10.31 -7.48
CA ARG A 158 -16.04 10.92 -6.60
C ARG A 158 -16.63 9.91 -5.62
N ASP A 159 -16.87 8.68 -6.06
CA ASP A 159 -17.40 7.60 -5.21
C ASP A 159 -16.43 7.22 -4.09
N ILE A 160 -15.12 7.26 -4.35
CA ILE A 160 -14.06 7.08 -3.33
C ILE A 160 -14.17 8.16 -2.25
N LEU A 161 -14.35 9.43 -2.62
CA LEU A 161 -14.50 10.53 -1.65
C LEU A 161 -15.88 10.54 -0.97
N ALA A 162 -16.87 9.83 -1.49
CA ALA A 162 -18.22 9.83 -0.96
C ALA A 162 -18.32 9.16 0.42
N ASP A 163 -17.44 8.23 0.78
CA ASP A 163 -17.40 7.63 2.12
C ASP A 163 -17.18 8.69 3.21
N ALA A 164 -16.27 9.65 2.96
CA ALA A 164 -16.02 10.76 3.89
C ALA A 164 -17.25 11.68 4.05
N ARG A 165 -18.13 11.76 3.05
CA ARG A 165 -19.38 12.55 3.11
C ARG A 165 -20.53 11.82 3.79
N ARG A 166 -20.58 10.50 3.64
CA ARG A 166 -21.61 9.64 4.25
C ARG A 166 -21.44 9.55 5.76
N GLU A 167 -20.20 9.56 6.23
CA GLU A 167 -19.91 9.54 7.65
C GLU A 167 -20.08 10.93 8.29
N ARG A 168 -21.00 11.04 9.26
CA ARG A 168 -21.31 12.28 9.97
C ARG A 168 -21.37 12.04 11.49
N PRO A 169 -20.54 12.72 12.31
CA PRO A 169 -19.41 13.57 11.92
C PRO A 169 -18.28 12.78 11.26
N THR A 170 -17.54 13.41 10.36
CA THR A 170 -16.52 12.73 9.56
C THR A 170 -15.29 12.40 10.40
N ARG A 171 -14.88 11.13 10.44
CA ARG A 171 -13.61 10.73 11.06
C ARG A 171 -12.44 11.07 10.14
N LEU A 172 -11.33 11.52 10.74
CA LEU A 172 -10.08 11.80 10.03
C LEU A 172 -9.60 10.55 9.29
N ALA A 173 -9.66 9.38 9.93
CA ALA A 173 -9.24 8.12 9.32
C ALA A 173 -10.01 7.78 8.03
N THR A 174 -11.31 8.07 7.99
CA THR A 174 -12.17 7.84 6.80
C THR A 174 -11.79 8.79 5.67
N LEU A 175 -11.60 10.08 5.99
CA LEU A 175 -11.17 11.10 5.03
C LEU A 175 -9.77 10.80 4.46
N GLU A 176 -8.80 10.48 5.32
CA GLU A 176 -7.44 10.13 4.90
C GLU A 176 -7.42 8.87 4.05
N ARG A 177 -8.15 7.82 4.44
CA ARG A 177 -8.26 6.61 3.62
C ARG A 177 -8.82 6.92 2.24
N ALA A 178 -9.90 7.70 2.15
CA ALA A 178 -10.49 8.08 0.87
C ALA A 178 -9.48 8.83 -0.03
N MET A 179 -8.74 9.79 0.54
CA MET A 179 -7.69 10.52 -0.16
C MET A 179 -6.55 9.61 -0.64
N LEU A 180 -6.12 8.65 0.19
CA LEU A 180 -5.08 7.69 -0.17
C LEU A 180 -5.53 6.71 -1.26
N LEU A 181 -6.78 6.24 -1.21
CA LEU A 181 -7.35 5.40 -2.28
C LEU A 181 -7.49 6.15 -3.59
N LEU A 182 -7.86 7.44 -3.54
CA LEU A 182 -7.87 8.32 -4.72
C LEU A 182 -6.46 8.48 -5.31
N ALA A 183 -5.45 8.68 -4.46
CA ALA A 183 -4.05 8.77 -4.87
C ALA A 183 -3.48 7.44 -5.40
N ASP A 184 -4.07 6.30 -5.01
CA ASP A 184 -3.67 4.99 -5.49
C ASP A 184 -4.23 4.66 -6.89
N LEU A 185 -5.16 5.46 -7.42
CA LEU A 185 -5.67 5.30 -8.78
C LEU A 185 -4.56 5.55 -9.82
N PRO A 186 -4.34 4.63 -10.78
CA PRO A 186 -3.34 4.78 -11.83
C PRO A 186 -3.49 6.08 -12.63
N GLY A 187 -2.39 6.79 -12.79
CA GLY A 187 -2.31 8.05 -13.54
C GLY A 187 -2.75 9.29 -12.76
N ILE A 188 -3.46 9.15 -11.64
CA ILE A 188 -3.88 10.29 -10.82
C ILE A 188 -2.73 10.78 -9.95
N HIS A 189 -2.43 12.07 -10.04
CA HIS A 189 -1.45 12.75 -9.22
C HIS A 189 -2.14 13.90 -8.47
N ILE A 190 -2.33 13.74 -7.16
CA ILE A 190 -2.88 14.80 -6.32
C ILE A 190 -1.79 15.86 -6.10
N LYS A 191 -2.08 17.10 -6.49
CA LYS A 191 -1.17 18.24 -6.31
C LYS A 191 -1.43 19.00 -5.03
N ASP A 192 -2.70 19.12 -4.66
CA ASP A 192 -3.16 19.94 -3.56
C ASP A 192 -4.51 19.44 -3.07
N ALA A 193 -4.79 19.65 -1.80
CA ALA A 193 -6.07 19.33 -1.18
C ALA A 193 -6.37 20.37 -0.10
N ALA A 194 -7.51 21.05 -0.24
CA ALA A 194 -7.92 22.13 0.64
C ALA A 194 -9.29 21.83 1.26
N LEU A 195 -9.41 22.14 2.55
CA LEU A 195 -10.68 22.12 3.29
C LEU A 195 -11.12 23.55 3.56
N SER A 196 -12.38 23.87 3.26
CA SER A 196 -13.00 25.15 3.59
C SER A 196 -14.36 24.95 4.25
N GLU A 197 -14.66 25.78 5.25
CA GLU A 197 -15.96 25.71 5.95
C GLU A 197 -17.06 26.41 5.12
N ILE A 198 -18.19 25.73 4.93
CA ILE A 198 -19.36 26.22 4.20
C ILE A 198 -20.27 26.95 5.18
N GLY A 199 -20.18 28.28 5.17
CA GLY A 199 -20.86 29.11 6.16
C GLY A 199 -20.11 29.11 7.48
N ASN A 200 -19.78 30.31 7.96
CA ASN A 200 -18.99 30.49 9.17
C ASN A 200 -19.66 29.83 10.38
N GLY A 201 -18.94 29.00 11.14
CA GLY A 201 -19.47 28.39 12.35
C GLY A 201 -20.32 27.13 12.14
N SER A 202 -20.51 26.66 10.91
CA SER A 202 -21.49 25.60 10.59
C SER A 202 -20.99 24.17 10.90
N GLY A 203 -19.68 23.94 10.92
CA GLY A 203 -19.10 22.59 10.98
C GLY A 203 -19.21 21.80 9.68
N ARG A 204 -19.74 22.39 8.61
CA ARG A 204 -19.85 21.73 7.30
C ARG A 204 -18.67 22.14 6.44
N PHE A 205 -17.92 21.18 5.93
CA PHE A 205 -16.71 21.44 5.16
C PHE A 205 -16.85 21.01 3.71
N ARG A 206 -16.25 21.79 2.80
CA ARG A 206 -15.99 21.43 1.42
C ARG A 206 -14.54 20.97 1.29
N LEU A 207 -14.35 19.77 0.74
CA LEU A 207 -13.05 19.29 0.30
C LEU A 207 -12.86 19.58 -1.19
N VAL A 208 -11.81 20.32 -1.53
CA VAL A 208 -11.40 20.55 -2.93
C VAL A 208 -10.06 19.87 -3.15
N VAL A 209 -10.03 18.88 -4.03
CA VAL A 209 -8.82 18.13 -4.41
C VAL A 209 -8.40 18.57 -5.81
N LYS A 210 -7.17 19.05 -5.96
CA LYS A 210 -6.59 19.34 -7.29
C LYS A 210 -5.76 18.15 -7.72
N ALA A 211 -6.12 17.55 -8.85
CA ALA A 211 -5.44 16.39 -9.39
C ALA A 211 -5.08 16.58 -10.86
N GLU A 212 -3.99 15.94 -11.28
CA GLU A 212 -3.61 15.80 -12.68
C GLU A 212 -3.72 14.34 -13.10
N PHE A 213 -4.02 14.12 -14.38
CA PHE A 213 -4.10 12.78 -14.96
C PHE A 213 -3.02 12.56 -16.01
N ILE A 214 -2.14 11.59 -15.75
CA ILE A 214 -1.12 11.12 -16.69
C ILE A 214 -1.61 9.83 -17.36
N ARG A 215 -1.92 9.94 -18.65
CA ARG A 215 -2.52 8.85 -19.43
C ARG A 215 -1.57 7.70 -19.70
N ALA A 216 -0.29 7.97 -19.94
CA ALA A 216 0.66 6.92 -20.27
C ALA A 216 2.08 7.31 -19.88
N GLY A 217 2.95 6.31 -19.79
CA GLY A 217 4.38 6.51 -19.64
C GLY A 217 5.13 5.26 -20.07
N ALA A 218 6.43 5.42 -20.26
CA ALA A 218 7.31 4.34 -20.62
C ALA A 218 8.65 4.49 -19.89
N HIS A 219 9.31 3.36 -19.68
CA HIS A 219 10.62 3.25 -19.09
C HIS A 219 11.43 2.22 -19.86
N LEU A 220 12.67 2.58 -20.17
CA LEU A 220 13.66 1.70 -20.78
C LEU A 220 14.86 1.68 -19.85
N GLU A 221 15.30 0.49 -19.49
CA GLU A 221 16.49 0.21 -18.69
C GLU A 221 17.44 -0.67 -19.50
N PHE A 222 18.73 -0.39 -19.37
CA PHE A 222 19.80 -1.17 -19.95
C PHE A 222 20.83 -1.41 -18.85
N ASP A 223 21.19 -2.67 -18.65
CA ASP A 223 22.17 -3.08 -17.66
C ASP A 223 23.13 -4.11 -18.25
N ASN A 224 24.21 -4.37 -17.52
CA ASN A 224 25.20 -5.40 -17.84
C ASN A 224 25.27 -6.51 -16.77
N ARG A 225 24.13 -6.83 -16.13
CA ARG A 225 24.02 -7.78 -15.01
C ARG A 225 23.63 -9.19 -15.46
N GLY A 226 23.49 -9.44 -16.76
CA GLY A 226 23.26 -10.79 -17.27
C GLY A 226 24.48 -11.69 -17.06
N SER A 227 24.26 -13.00 -16.96
CA SER A 227 25.39 -13.94 -16.88
C SER A 227 26.04 -14.08 -18.25
N ARG A 228 27.20 -14.77 -18.30
CA ARG A 228 27.89 -15.05 -19.57
C ARG A 228 27.03 -15.89 -20.52
N ASP A 229 26.21 -16.80 -19.98
CA ASP A 229 25.41 -17.75 -20.76
C ASP A 229 24.11 -17.13 -21.31
N ILE A 230 23.59 -16.10 -20.65
CA ILE A 230 22.36 -15.38 -21.06
C ILE A 230 22.65 -13.91 -21.39
N GLY A 231 23.84 -13.65 -21.93
CA GLY A 231 24.29 -12.33 -22.39
C GLY A 231 24.50 -11.30 -21.26
N PRO A 232 25.68 -10.68 -21.15
CA PRO A 232 25.93 -9.69 -20.08
C PRO A 232 24.98 -8.49 -20.18
N TRP A 233 24.66 -8.04 -21.40
CA TRP A 233 23.82 -6.88 -21.65
C TRP A 233 22.34 -7.25 -21.73
N GLN A 234 21.54 -6.67 -20.84
CA GLN A 234 20.10 -6.89 -20.78
C GLN A 234 19.36 -5.57 -20.96
N ASN A 235 18.20 -5.64 -21.60
CA ASN A 235 17.24 -4.55 -21.65
C ASN A 235 16.00 -4.95 -20.86
N PHE A 236 15.44 -4.00 -20.11
CA PHE A 236 14.08 -4.08 -19.60
C PHE A 236 13.29 -2.88 -20.09
N SER A 237 12.11 -3.14 -20.64
CA SER A 237 11.22 -2.15 -21.22
C SER A 237 9.86 -2.28 -20.58
N SER A 238 9.29 -1.18 -20.10
CA SER A 238 7.96 -1.16 -19.49
C SER A 238 7.19 0.05 -20.00
N ALA A 239 6.00 -0.17 -20.55
CA ALA A 239 5.05 0.88 -20.90
C ALA A 239 3.76 0.68 -20.11
N TRP A 240 3.18 1.76 -19.60
CA TRP A 240 1.90 1.72 -18.89
C TRP A 240 0.93 2.73 -19.48
N PHE A 241 -0.34 2.31 -19.56
CA PHE A 241 -1.45 3.10 -20.07
C PHE A 241 -2.56 3.09 -19.02
N ASN A 242 -2.94 4.26 -18.54
CA ASN A 242 -3.94 4.44 -17.51
C ASN A 242 -5.29 4.80 -18.12
N SER A 243 -6.36 4.26 -17.55
CA SER A 243 -7.75 4.50 -17.98
C SER A 243 -7.97 4.23 -19.47
N VAL A 244 -7.55 3.05 -19.92
CA VAL A 244 -7.64 2.58 -21.31
C VAL A 244 -9.06 2.15 -21.64
N PHE A 245 -9.65 1.27 -20.82
CA PHE A 245 -11.00 0.75 -21.05
C PHE A 245 -12.03 1.38 -20.11
N THR A 246 -11.63 1.63 -18.86
CA THR A 246 -12.46 2.21 -17.80
C THR A 246 -11.66 3.18 -16.95
N ARG A 247 -12.31 4.19 -16.35
CA ARG A 247 -11.60 5.16 -15.48
C ARG A 247 -11.01 4.47 -14.25
N GLY A 248 -9.72 4.69 -14.03
CA GLY A 248 -8.94 4.11 -12.92
C GLY A 248 -8.32 2.74 -13.20
N ASP A 249 -8.50 2.16 -14.38
CA ASP A 249 -7.75 0.97 -14.79
C ASP A 249 -6.32 1.29 -15.26
N THR A 250 -5.50 0.26 -15.41
CA THR A 250 -4.18 0.36 -16.02
C THR A 250 -3.83 -0.90 -16.80
N LEU A 251 -3.15 -0.71 -17.93
CA LEU A 251 -2.54 -1.75 -18.74
C LEU A 251 -1.03 -1.51 -18.73
N ILE A 252 -0.26 -2.49 -18.25
CA ILE A 252 1.20 -2.46 -18.22
C ILE A 252 1.71 -3.53 -19.19
N LEU A 253 2.58 -3.12 -20.12
CA LEU A 253 3.29 -3.98 -21.05
C LEU A 253 4.75 -3.99 -20.66
N ASN A 254 5.30 -5.18 -20.42
CA ASN A 254 6.69 -5.40 -20.07
C ASN A 254 7.38 -6.19 -21.17
N GLY A 255 8.64 -5.88 -21.43
CA GLY A 255 9.49 -6.59 -22.37
C GLY A 255 10.91 -6.67 -21.83
N SER A 256 11.60 -7.77 -22.09
CA SER A 256 13.03 -7.86 -21.78
C SER A 256 13.72 -8.76 -22.80
N THR A 257 14.94 -8.38 -23.18
CA THR A 257 15.75 -9.16 -24.12
C THR A 257 17.23 -8.85 -23.97
N ILE A 258 18.07 -9.62 -24.67
CA ILE A 258 19.51 -9.36 -24.83
C ILE A 258 19.69 -8.67 -26.18
N PRO A 259 19.96 -7.36 -26.23
CA PRO A 259 19.90 -6.58 -27.48
C PRO A 259 20.80 -7.13 -28.59
N ASN A 260 21.98 -7.66 -28.25
CA ASN A 260 22.93 -8.22 -29.21
C ASN A 260 22.66 -9.71 -29.55
N SER A 261 21.75 -10.38 -28.85
CA SER A 261 21.39 -11.78 -29.09
C SER A 261 19.96 -12.08 -28.60
N PRO A 262 18.92 -11.53 -29.25
CA PRO A 262 17.54 -11.62 -28.74
C PRO A 262 17.03 -13.06 -28.56
N ARG A 263 17.60 -14.00 -29.32
CA ARG A 263 17.30 -15.43 -29.20
C ARG A 263 17.62 -16.00 -27.80
N GLN A 264 18.65 -15.47 -27.13
CA GLN A 264 19.12 -16.00 -25.85
C GLN A 264 18.16 -15.72 -24.69
N LEU A 265 17.43 -14.61 -24.77
CA LEU A 265 16.38 -14.25 -23.83
C LEU A 265 15.38 -13.35 -24.54
N THR A 266 14.12 -13.75 -24.54
CA THR A 266 13.01 -12.86 -24.87
C THR A 266 11.92 -13.06 -23.84
N TYR A 267 11.48 -11.98 -23.21
CA TYR A 267 10.36 -11.94 -22.29
C TYR A 267 9.38 -10.87 -22.75
N VAL A 268 8.09 -11.21 -22.74
CA VAL A 268 6.99 -10.28 -22.95
C VAL A 268 5.92 -10.55 -21.89
N GLY A 269 5.34 -9.49 -21.34
CA GLY A 269 4.30 -9.59 -20.33
C GLY A 269 3.28 -8.48 -20.45
N ALA A 270 2.05 -8.77 -20.06
CA ALA A 270 0.97 -7.82 -19.97
C ALA A 270 0.26 -7.98 -18.62
N ILE A 271 -0.07 -6.85 -17.99
CA ILE A 271 -0.86 -6.80 -16.75
C ILE A 271 -2.00 -5.83 -16.99
N TYR A 272 -3.23 -6.30 -16.84
CA TYR A 272 -4.42 -5.46 -16.79
C TYR A 272 -4.99 -5.45 -15.38
N ASP A 273 -5.18 -4.26 -14.82
CA ASP A 273 -5.66 -4.08 -13.45
C ASP A 273 -6.75 -3.01 -13.40
N ARG A 274 -7.85 -3.29 -12.71
CA ARG A 274 -8.94 -2.33 -12.54
C ARG A 274 -9.49 -2.28 -11.11
N PRO A 275 -9.93 -1.10 -10.66
CA PRO A 275 -10.65 -0.97 -9.40
C PRO A 275 -12.03 -1.62 -9.49
N LEU A 276 -12.47 -2.20 -8.38
CA LEU A 276 -13.78 -2.84 -8.22
C LEU A 276 -14.58 -2.07 -7.16
N GLY A 277 -15.12 -0.92 -7.56
CA GLY A 277 -15.79 0.01 -6.66
C GLY A 277 -14.84 0.91 -5.88
N SER A 278 -15.37 1.60 -4.87
CA SER A 278 -14.70 2.69 -4.13
C SER A 278 -13.96 2.24 -2.86
N THR A 279 -14.07 0.99 -2.46
CA THR A 279 -13.66 0.50 -1.12
C THR A 279 -12.19 0.05 -1.05
N GLY A 280 -11.49 0.03 -2.19
CA GLY A 280 -10.10 -0.41 -2.31
C GLY A 280 -9.90 -1.84 -2.81
N PHE A 281 -10.96 -2.49 -3.34
CA PHE A 281 -10.83 -3.72 -4.11
C PHE A 281 -10.31 -3.42 -5.52
N ARG A 282 -9.44 -4.29 -6.04
CA ARG A 282 -8.97 -4.28 -7.42
C ARG A 282 -8.88 -5.70 -7.95
N GLY A 283 -9.17 -5.89 -9.23
CA GLY A 283 -9.04 -7.18 -9.90
C GLY A 283 -8.30 -7.03 -11.21
N GLY A 284 -7.59 -8.07 -11.60
CA GLY A 284 -6.77 -8.01 -12.79
C GLY A 284 -6.35 -9.37 -13.33
N PHE A 285 -5.72 -9.31 -14.49
CA PHE A 285 -5.14 -10.43 -15.19
C PHE A 285 -3.69 -10.10 -15.51
N ARG A 286 -2.81 -11.09 -15.39
CA ARG A 286 -1.46 -11.04 -15.92
C ARG A 286 -1.24 -12.19 -16.90
N ALA A 287 -0.47 -11.93 -17.93
CA ALA A 287 -0.02 -12.92 -18.88
C ALA A 287 1.43 -12.63 -19.22
N SER A 288 2.27 -13.66 -19.31
CA SER A 288 3.63 -13.51 -19.79
C SER A 288 4.12 -14.74 -20.53
N TYR A 289 5.02 -14.49 -21.46
CA TYR A 289 5.78 -15.50 -22.18
C TYR A 289 7.26 -15.16 -22.08
N SER A 290 8.08 -16.17 -21.77
CA SER A 290 9.51 -16.07 -21.96
C SER A 290 10.06 -17.28 -22.70
N GLN A 291 11.11 -17.02 -23.46
CA GLN A 291 11.98 -18.05 -24.02
C GLN A 291 13.42 -17.77 -23.62
N GLY A 292 14.18 -18.85 -23.44
CA GLY A 292 15.61 -18.81 -23.22
C GLY A 292 16.32 -19.81 -24.13
N TRP A 293 17.38 -19.35 -24.78
CA TRP A 293 18.28 -20.19 -25.57
C TRP A 293 19.73 -19.86 -25.19
N PRO A 294 20.21 -20.38 -24.05
CA PRO A 294 21.49 -19.96 -23.49
C PRO A 294 22.67 -20.38 -24.37
N ASP A 295 23.75 -19.60 -24.31
CA ASP A 295 25.05 -19.95 -24.88
C ASP A 295 25.84 -20.87 -23.91
N GLY A 296 27.14 -21.04 -24.13
CA GLY A 296 28.01 -21.85 -23.28
C GLY A 296 27.75 -23.34 -23.45
N TRP A 297 27.86 -24.12 -22.37
CA TRP A 297 27.62 -25.57 -22.41
C TRP A 297 26.18 -25.92 -22.83
N GLN A 298 25.19 -25.15 -22.35
CA GLN A 298 23.79 -25.31 -22.74
C GLN A 298 23.55 -25.00 -24.23
N GLY A 299 24.33 -24.07 -24.79
CA GLY A 299 24.31 -23.81 -26.23
C GLY A 299 24.86 -24.98 -27.08
N ILE A 300 25.81 -25.76 -26.56
CA ILE A 300 26.37 -26.94 -27.28
C ILE A 300 25.32 -28.03 -27.44
N VAL A 301 24.49 -28.24 -26.40
CA VAL A 301 23.39 -29.22 -26.43
C VAL A 301 22.09 -28.63 -26.97
N ASP A 302 22.08 -27.37 -27.43
CA ASP A 302 20.90 -26.66 -27.96
C ASP A 302 19.72 -26.63 -26.96
N THR A 303 19.99 -26.31 -25.70
CA THR A 303 18.94 -26.19 -24.67
C THR A 303 18.04 -25.00 -24.96
N ARG A 304 16.73 -25.26 -25.01
CA ARG A 304 15.68 -24.27 -25.23
C ARG A 304 14.66 -24.39 -24.13
N THR A 305 14.27 -23.24 -23.59
CA THR A 305 13.27 -23.14 -22.53
C THR A 305 12.12 -22.25 -22.98
N HIS A 306 10.89 -22.67 -22.68
CA HIS A 306 9.68 -21.89 -22.90
C HIS A 306 8.89 -21.84 -21.59
N LEU A 307 8.41 -20.65 -21.23
CA LEU A 307 7.61 -20.45 -20.03
C LEU A 307 6.42 -19.55 -20.37
N GLN A 308 5.23 -20.04 -20.03
CA GLN A 308 3.97 -19.32 -20.14
C GLN A 308 3.38 -19.19 -18.74
N ASP A 309 3.04 -17.98 -18.32
CA ASP A 309 2.39 -17.71 -17.02
C ASP A 309 1.15 -16.86 -17.25
N TYR A 310 0.01 -17.34 -16.76
CA TYR A 310 -1.25 -16.63 -16.76
C TYR A 310 -1.77 -16.60 -15.34
N ALA A 311 -2.24 -15.46 -14.86
CA ALA A 311 -2.92 -15.41 -13.58
C ALA A 311 -4.06 -14.40 -13.56
N ALA A 312 -5.12 -14.76 -12.83
CA ALA A 312 -6.18 -13.86 -12.44
C ALA A 312 -6.02 -13.56 -10.95
N TYR A 313 -6.19 -12.31 -10.54
CA TYR A 313 -6.06 -11.93 -9.14
C TYR A 313 -7.14 -10.95 -8.68
N LEU A 314 -7.42 -11.01 -7.38
CA LEU A 314 -8.25 -10.08 -6.63
C LEU A 314 -7.43 -9.55 -5.47
N SER A 315 -7.37 -8.23 -5.31
CA SER A 315 -6.65 -7.58 -4.22
C SER A 315 -7.54 -6.61 -3.44
N TYR A 316 -7.25 -6.46 -2.16
CA TYR A 316 -7.98 -5.58 -1.25
C TYR A 316 -7.01 -4.81 -0.35
N ALA A 317 -7.14 -3.47 -0.34
CA ALA A 317 -6.42 -2.60 0.58
C ALA A 317 -7.04 -2.63 1.99
N ALA A 318 -6.81 -3.72 2.73
CA ALA A 318 -7.36 -3.96 4.07
C ALA A 318 -7.00 -2.84 5.08
N LEU A 319 -5.76 -2.34 5.02
CA LEU A 319 -5.33 -1.16 5.77
C LEU A 319 -4.69 -0.17 4.81
N ARG A 320 -5.07 1.10 4.91
CA ARG A 320 -4.45 2.17 4.14
C ARG A 320 -4.45 3.46 4.92
N THR A 321 -3.30 3.76 5.51
CA THR A 321 -2.99 4.99 6.25
C THR A 321 -1.69 5.58 5.68
N ARG A 322 -1.23 6.69 6.24
CA ARG A 322 0.02 7.34 5.81
C ARG A 322 1.25 6.58 6.33
N GLU A 323 1.13 6.00 7.51
CA GLU A 323 2.19 5.29 8.22
C GLU A 323 2.17 3.80 7.90
N ALA A 324 1.00 3.21 7.64
CA ALA A 324 0.86 1.77 7.43
C ALA A 324 -0.08 1.41 6.28
N SER A 325 0.26 0.35 5.55
CA SER A 325 -0.61 -0.29 4.56
C SER A 325 -0.59 -1.81 4.72
N LEU A 326 -1.72 -2.43 4.40
CA LEU A 326 -1.88 -3.89 4.29
C LEU A 326 -2.72 -4.16 3.05
N ARG A 327 -2.14 -4.90 2.09
CA ARG A 327 -2.83 -5.40 0.91
C ARG A 327 -2.91 -6.91 0.99
N LEU A 328 -4.12 -7.43 0.80
CA LEU A 328 -4.37 -8.86 0.66
C LEU A 328 -4.63 -9.16 -0.81
N THR A 329 -3.95 -10.15 -1.38
CA THR A 329 -4.10 -10.53 -2.78
C THR A 329 -4.33 -12.02 -2.88
N THR A 330 -5.41 -12.42 -3.52
CA THR A 330 -5.67 -13.82 -3.89
C THR A 330 -5.44 -13.97 -5.39
N THR A 331 -4.66 -14.98 -5.78
CA THR A 331 -4.26 -15.21 -7.16
C THR A 331 -4.49 -16.66 -7.55
N LEU A 332 -5.15 -16.86 -8.69
CA LEU A 332 -5.23 -18.14 -9.41
C LEU A 332 -4.23 -18.11 -10.56
N GLY A 333 -3.26 -19.02 -10.55
CA GLY A 333 -2.17 -19.07 -11.51
C GLY A 333 -2.16 -20.35 -12.34
N VAL A 334 -1.84 -20.21 -13.62
CA VAL A 334 -1.61 -21.27 -14.60
C VAL A 334 -0.25 -21.04 -15.22
N ARG A 335 0.67 -21.98 -15.02
CA ARG A 335 2.03 -21.90 -15.51
C ARG A 335 2.40 -23.17 -16.26
N ASN A 336 2.96 -23.02 -17.45
CA ASN A 336 3.49 -24.12 -18.25
C ASN A 336 4.96 -23.81 -18.54
N ALA A 337 5.85 -24.74 -18.23
CA ALA A 337 7.27 -24.60 -18.45
C ALA A 337 7.81 -25.85 -19.15
N ASP A 338 8.48 -25.64 -20.26
CA ASP A 338 9.02 -26.70 -21.11
C ASP A 338 10.51 -26.45 -21.33
N GLU A 339 11.30 -27.51 -21.28
CA GLU A 339 12.71 -27.51 -21.65
C GLU A 339 12.98 -28.66 -22.61
N SER A 340 13.75 -28.38 -23.65
CA SER A 340 14.20 -29.37 -24.62
C SER A 340 15.63 -29.09 -25.02
N ASP A 341 16.34 -30.12 -25.47
CA ASP A 341 17.67 -30.03 -26.03
C ASP A 341 17.75 -30.83 -27.36
N ASN A 342 18.96 -30.99 -27.89
CA ASN A 342 19.21 -31.74 -29.13
C ASN A 342 18.91 -33.25 -29.03
N THR A 343 18.69 -33.79 -27.84
CA THR A 343 18.32 -35.20 -27.60
C THR A 343 16.82 -35.41 -27.42
N GLY A 344 16.05 -34.36 -27.14
CA GLY A 344 14.60 -34.40 -26.99
C GLY A 344 14.08 -33.48 -25.88
N PRO A 345 12.83 -33.67 -25.44
CA PRO A 345 12.28 -32.95 -24.29
C PRO A 345 13.02 -33.33 -23.00
N SER A 346 13.53 -32.34 -22.28
CA SER A 346 14.19 -32.52 -20.98
C SER A 346 13.16 -32.55 -19.85
N TYR A 347 12.19 -31.63 -19.86
CA TYR A 347 11.02 -31.69 -18.97
C TYR A 347 9.83 -30.83 -19.47
N THR A 348 8.65 -31.15 -18.96
CA THR A 348 7.40 -30.39 -19.13
C THR A 348 6.66 -30.29 -17.78
N ASP A 349 6.61 -29.08 -17.24
CA ASP A 349 5.96 -28.76 -15.97
C ASP A 349 4.68 -27.95 -16.20
N HIS A 350 3.57 -28.46 -15.70
CA HIS A 350 2.30 -27.76 -15.62
C HIS A 350 1.98 -27.48 -14.15
N VAL A 351 1.94 -26.22 -13.77
CA VAL A 351 1.68 -25.78 -12.40
C VAL A 351 0.39 -24.98 -12.37
N ARG A 352 -0.56 -25.39 -11.52
CA ARG A 352 -1.83 -24.70 -11.25
C ARG A 352 -1.87 -24.35 -9.79
N THR A 353 -2.11 -23.09 -9.46
CA THR A 353 -1.97 -22.65 -8.07
C THR A 353 -3.09 -21.73 -7.63
N LEU A 354 -3.46 -21.88 -6.37
CA LEU A 354 -4.14 -20.86 -5.59
C LEU A 354 -3.12 -20.26 -4.63
N SER A 355 -3.03 -18.94 -4.58
CA SER A 355 -2.17 -18.26 -3.60
C SER A 355 -2.87 -17.10 -2.93
N VAL A 356 -2.53 -16.89 -1.66
CA VAL A 356 -2.95 -15.74 -0.86
C VAL A 356 -1.69 -15.05 -0.36
N SER A 357 -1.54 -13.78 -0.70
CA SER A 357 -0.43 -12.93 -0.31
C SER A 357 -0.90 -11.80 0.59
N ALA A 358 -0.18 -11.57 1.68
CA ALA A 358 -0.33 -10.40 2.53
C ALA A 358 0.92 -9.53 2.36
N GLU A 359 0.74 -8.31 1.87
CA GLU A 359 1.78 -7.30 1.74
C GLU A 359 1.53 -6.19 2.77
N ALA A 360 2.42 -6.09 3.75
CA ALA A 360 2.39 -5.08 4.80
C ALA A 360 3.56 -4.12 4.66
N GLN A 361 3.28 -2.82 4.83
CA GLN A 361 4.29 -1.79 4.92
C GLN A 361 4.01 -0.91 6.14
N VAL A 362 5.02 -0.62 6.94
CA VAL A 362 4.90 0.22 8.14
C VAL A 362 6.10 1.16 8.23
N ASN A 363 5.84 2.45 8.29
CA ASN A 363 6.80 3.48 8.66
C ASN A 363 6.75 3.68 10.18
N ASP A 364 7.88 3.49 10.85
CA ASP A 364 7.97 3.61 12.31
C ASP A 364 8.39 5.02 12.75
N GLN A 365 8.29 5.26 14.07
CA GLN A 365 8.64 6.54 14.69
C GLN A 365 10.14 6.87 14.59
N MET A 366 11.01 5.88 14.36
CA MET A 366 12.45 6.04 14.17
C MET A 366 12.83 6.37 12.72
N ARG A 367 11.86 6.79 11.90
CA ARG A 367 12.02 7.04 10.45
C ARG A 367 12.45 5.80 9.66
N GLY A 368 12.24 4.60 10.20
CA GLY A 368 12.44 3.34 9.50
C GLY A 368 11.23 2.96 8.63
N SER A 369 11.43 2.20 7.54
CA SER A 369 10.35 1.38 6.97
C SER A 369 10.59 -0.06 7.31
N ASN A 370 9.49 -0.75 7.42
CA ASN A 370 9.40 -2.19 7.43
C ASN A 370 8.48 -2.60 6.29
N TYR A 371 8.92 -3.57 5.50
CA TYR A 371 8.13 -4.20 4.45
C TYR A 371 8.13 -5.70 4.70
N LEU A 372 6.96 -6.32 4.57
CA LEU A 372 6.78 -7.75 4.72
C LEU A 372 5.78 -8.24 3.67
N THR A 373 6.19 -9.19 2.85
CA THR A 373 5.29 -10.02 2.06
C THR A 373 5.30 -11.41 2.62
N VAL A 374 4.11 -11.98 2.88
CA VAL A 374 3.95 -13.40 3.17
C VAL A 374 3.01 -13.98 2.12
N THR A 375 3.39 -15.09 1.50
CA THR A 375 2.58 -15.77 0.49
C THR A 375 2.40 -17.24 0.85
N ALA A 376 1.14 -17.64 1.07
CA ALA A 376 0.75 -19.03 1.11
C ALA A 376 0.32 -19.43 -0.31
N ARG A 377 0.90 -20.50 -0.85
CA ARG A 377 0.58 -21.03 -2.17
C ARG A 377 0.31 -22.53 -2.07
N HIS A 378 -0.76 -22.95 -2.73
CA HIS A 378 -1.15 -24.34 -2.84
C HIS A 378 -1.30 -24.72 -4.31
N GLY A 379 -0.72 -25.86 -4.68
CA GLY A 379 -0.88 -26.49 -5.98
C GLY A 379 -2.24 -27.17 -6.10
N LEU A 380 -2.93 -26.95 -7.21
CA LEU A 380 -4.26 -27.46 -7.47
C LEU A 380 -4.18 -28.65 -8.42
N SER A 381 -4.75 -29.79 -8.03
CA SER A 381 -4.85 -30.99 -8.87
C SER A 381 -5.95 -30.85 -9.94
N ALA A 382 -5.84 -29.83 -10.79
CA ALA A 382 -6.79 -29.50 -11.85
C ALA A 382 -6.06 -29.08 -13.14
N LEU A 383 -6.77 -28.93 -14.26
CA LEU A 383 -6.26 -28.35 -15.52
C LEU A 383 -4.90 -28.91 -16.01
N GLY A 384 -4.70 -30.23 -15.87
CA GLY A 384 -3.48 -30.91 -16.31
C GLY A 384 -2.24 -30.61 -15.48
N ASN A 385 -2.40 -30.27 -14.19
CA ASN A 385 -1.28 -30.08 -13.27
C ASN A 385 -0.35 -31.31 -13.25
N SER A 386 0.97 -31.09 -13.32
CA SER A 386 1.97 -32.16 -13.37
C SER A 386 1.85 -33.05 -12.13
N ALA A 387 1.76 -34.36 -12.38
CA ALA A 387 1.90 -35.38 -11.35
C ALA A 387 3.40 -35.66 -11.11
N ARG A 388 3.68 -36.60 -10.20
CA ARG A 388 5.02 -37.20 -10.16
C ARG A 388 5.22 -38.02 -11.43
N ASP A 389 6.07 -37.53 -12.31
CA ASP A 389 6.33 -38.12 -13.62
C ASP A 389 7.78 -37.86 -14.03
N ASP A 390 8.37 -38.79 -14.78
CA ASP A 390 9.73 -38.70 -15.31
C ASP A 390 9.87 -37.55 -16.30
N ALA A 391 8.76 -37.12 -16.91
CA ALA A 391 8.70 -35.94 -17.75
C ALA A 391 8.73 -34.61 -16.97
N SER A 392 8.63 -34.62 -15.64
CA SER A 392 8.66 -33.39 -14.82
C SER A 392 10.09 -32.96 -14.52
N SER A 393 10.30 -31.66 -14.28
CA SER A 393 11.63 -31.10 -13.96
C SER A 393 12.27 -31.70 -12.72
N ARG A 394 11.44 -32.32 -11.87
CA ARG A 394 11.84 -33.09 -10.71
C ARG A 394 10.87 -34.26 -10.50
N PRO A 395 11.27 -35.52 -10.79
CA PRO A 395 10.35 -36.66 -10.78
C PRO A 395 9.69 -36.97 -9.42
N ASP A 396 10.33 -36.59 -8.32
CA ASP A 396 9.80 -36.76 -6.95
C ASP A 396 8.88 -35.62 -6.49
N ALA A 397 8.81 -34.50 -7.23
CA ALA A 397 7.97 -33.37 -6.88
C ALA A 397 6.60 -33.44 -7.57
N PRO A 398 5.50 -33.49 -6.82
CA PRO A 398 4.19 -33.35 -7.42
C PRO A 398 3.84 -31.86 -7.62
N GLY A 399 2.88 -31.60 -8.51
CA GLY A 399 2.29 -30.28 -8.68
C GLY A 399 1.32 -29.89 -7.55
N ASP A 400 0.93 -30.78 -6.62
CA ASP A 400 0.00 -30.54 -5.51
C ASP A 400 0.72 -30.23 -4.17
N PHE A 401 1.65 -29.27 -4.23
CA PHE A 401 2.43 -28.87 -3.07
C PHE A 401 1.71 -27.80 -2.23
N SER A 402 2.13 -27.65 -0.98
CA SER A 402 1.86 -26.44 -0.19
C SER A 402 3.17 -25.75 0.16
N LYS A 403 3.24 -24.44 -0.05
CA LYS A 403 4.40 -23.65 0.35
C LYS A 403 4.01 -22.33 1.00
N LEU A 404 4.86 -21.92 1.92
CA LEU A 404 4.85 -20.61 2.54
C LEU A 404 6.15 -19.92 2.19
N SER A 405 6.08 -18.73 1.61
CA SER A 405 7.25 -17.88 1.38
C SER A 405 7.07 -16.54 2.05
N PHE A 406 8.19 -15.94 2.44
CA PHE A 406 8.21 -14.58 2.96
C PHE A 406 9.37 -13.78 2.37
N VAL A 407 9.14 -12.47 2.27
CA VAL A 407 10.15 -11.46 1.94
C VAL A 407 9.99 -10.34 2.95
N ALA A 408 11.05 -10.02 3.68
CA ALA A 408 11.05 -8.97 4.69
C ALA A 408 12.21 -8.02 4.45
N SER A 409 11.98 -6.71 4.61
CA SER A 409 13.06 -5.73 4.62
C SER A 409 12.80 -4.59 5.59
N ARG A 410 13.89 -4.06 6.14
CA ARG A 410 13.93 -2.87 6.98
C ARG A 410 14.91 -1.87 6.38
N TYR A 411 14.41 -0.69 6.06
CA TYR A 411 15.26 0.44 5.69
C TYR A 411 15.30 1.45 6.84
N GLN A 412 16.49 1.79 7.31
CA GLN A 412 16.72 2.70 8.44
C GLN A 412 17.65 3.83 8.01
N GLY A 413 17.19 5.09 8.13
CA GLY A 413 18.11 6.23 8.10
C GLY A 413 18.92 6.28 9.39
N ILE A 414 20.24 6.43 9.30
CA ILE A 414 21.13 6.48 10.48
C ILE A 414 21.45 7.94 10.80
N ALA A 415 22.28 8.59 9.96
CA ALA A 415 22.70 9.97 10.13
C ALA A 415 23.12 10.57 8.78
N GLY A 416 22.74 11.82 8.52
CA GLY A 416 23.08 12.52 7.28
C GLY A 416 22.71 11.68 6.03
N PRO A 417 23.67 11.41 5.12
CA PRO A 417 23.44 10.59 3.92
C PRO A 417 23.45 9.08 4.18
N PHE A 418 23.78 8.62 5.39
CA PHE A 418 23.95 7.20 5.70
C PHE A 418 22.62 6.51 6.00
N SER A 419 22.44 5.33 5.42
CA SER A 419 21.28 4.46 5.65
C SER A 419 21.70 3.00 5.70
N LEU A 420 20.85 2.18 6.32
CA LEU A 420 21.01 0.74 6.45
C LEU A 420 19.77 0.04 5.89
N LEU A 421 20.00 -0.92 4.99
CA LEU A 421 18.98 -1.84 4.51
C LEU A 421 19.31 -3.24 5.07
N ILE A 422 18.36 -3.82 5.78
CA ILE A 422 18.38 -5.22 6.20
C ILE A 422 17.28 -5.91 5.41
N ALA A 423 17.58 -7.03 4.76
CA ALA A 423 16.64 -7.78 3.95
C ALA A 423 16.79 -9.28 4.20
N GLY A 424 15.70 -10.01 4.07
CA GLY A 424 15.67 -11.45 4.21
C GLY A 424 14.50 -12.05 3.45
N ALA A 425 14.70 -13.23 2.89
CA ALA A 425 13.65 -14.02 2.26
C ALA A 425 13.80 -15.48 2.68
N GLY A 426 12.69 -16.21 2.62
CA GLY A 426 12.69 -17.63 2.92
C GLY A 426 11.47 -18.33 2.35
N GLN A 427 11.60 -19.65 2.22
CA GLN A 427 10.55 -20.54 1.73
C GLN A 427 10.55 -21.83 2.55
N VAL A 428 9.35 -22.30 2.90
CA VAL A 428 9.12 -23.61 3.50
C VAL A 428 8.04 -24.32 2.69
N SER A 429 8.21 -25.62 2.43
CA SER A 429 7.25 -26.43 1.67
C SER A 429 6.91 -27.73 2.38
N SER A 430 5.76 -28.29 2.05
CA SER A 430 5.30 -29.59 2.56
C SER A 430 6.07 -30.78 1.98
N GLY A 431 6.87 -30.56 0.94
CA GLY A 431 7.62 -31.61 0.25
C GLY A 431 8.50 -31.06 -0.88
N PRO A 432 9.05 -31.95 -1.74
CA PRO A 432 9.80 -31.57 -2.92
C PRO A 432 8.98 -30.68 -3.85
N LEU A 433 9.65 -29.75 -4.53
CA LEU A 433 9.03 -28.80 -5.46
C LEU A 433 9.66 -28.94 -6.84
N LEU A 434 8.85 -28.66 -7.86
CA LEU A 434 9.32 -28.49 -9.24
C LEU A 434 10.32 -27.33 -9.33
N LYS A 435 11.19 -27.34 -10.34
CA LYS A 435 12.25 -26.30 -10.50
C LYS A 435 11.65 -24.90 -10.49
N SER A 436 10.53 -24.69 -11.17
CA SER A 436 9.84 -23.39 -11.26
C SER A 436 9.27 -22.85 -9.93
N GLU A 437 9.14 -23.70 -8.91
CA GLU A 437 8.57 -23.35 -7.60
C GLU A 437 9.60 -23.40 -6.46
N SER A 438 10.83 -23.82 -6.75
CA SER A 438 11.94 -23.92 -5.80
C SER A 438 12.52 -22.54 -5.44
N PHE A 439 13.20 -22.48 -4.30
CA PHE A 439 13.85 -21.26 -3.83
C PHE A 439 15.31 -21.23 -4.32
N PHE A 440 15.70 -20.14 -4.97
CA PHE A 440 17.06 -19.93 -5.49
C PHE A 440 17.65 -18.65 -4.86
N PHE A 441 18.93 -18.71 -4.49
CA PHE A 441 19.69 -17.58 -3.94
C PHE A 441 20.71 -17.07 -4.96
#